data_AF-G2Q9A8-F1
#
_entry.id   AF-G2Q9A8-F1
#
_cell.length_a   1.000
_cell.length_b   1.000
_cell.length_c   1.000
_cell.angle_alpha   90.00
_cell.angle_beta   90.00
_cell.angle_gamma   90.00
#
_symmetry.space_group_name_H-M   'P 1'
#
loop_
_entity.id
_entity.type
_entity.pdbx_description
1 polymer ?
#
loop_
_entity_poly.entity_id
_entity_poly.type
_entity_poly.pdbx_seq_one_letter_code
_entity_poly.pdbx_strand_id
1 'polypeptide(L)'
;MLGAFLTPEVRDRLLSDAENESYDRIENHWLLRRSAADAFAQGYFQLSFYKKSKYEVSKILTGGPRYPPILDQVKDFRRASFVDSSRSNINIPKCWALEILSRFAIPLRWTYIAQEIAGKQHKQSYAAFLSPFSSTLTLLSDTYTTILKTLWLLVPGAMRIRMYRSLASLGARMYGFTDSPNVQQLPFGLYLKRVSLARRESLVNEHAALELVRRHTNVPVPRALDLISDSSNIYLLTTRIPGYKLGLCIDTMSDEDTAQLVHELRRHIAALRVVPRPLGWKYAISSAVDGPCFDYRINAALDYDENRGDVVGPFLSEDDFNETLRCGALPEVVHRGGHKMVFTHGDLNLRNILVDGHGRLAGIVDWENAGWFPEYWDYTKAYFVTKLDQRWLRMVDDVFRQFGDFGQELQTERELWNYCF
;
A
#
# COMPACT_ATOMS: atom_id res chain seq x y z
N MET A 1 -21.99 -9.63 -22.72
CA MET A 1 -22.03 -10.83 -21.85
C MET A 1 -23.40 -11.49 -21.78
N LEU A 2 -24.49 -10.72 -21.63
CA LEU A 2 -25.86 -11.25 -21.64
C LEU A 2 -26.22 -12.06 -22.91
N GLY A 3 -25.72 -11.67 -24.08
CA GLY A 3 -25.97 -12.40 -25.33
C GLY A 3 -25.37 -13.82 -25.40
N ALA A 4 -24.51 -14.22 -24.46
CA ALA A 4 -24.04 -15.60 -24.36
C ALA A 4 -25.00 -16.51 -23.56
N PHE A 5 -25.90 -15.92 -22.77
CA PHE A 5 -26.79 -16.63 -21.83
C PHE A 5 -28.29 -16.34 -22.06
N LEU A 6 -28.60 -15.27 -22.80
CA LEU A 6 -29.94 -14.81 -23.10
C LEU A 6 -30.10 -14.75 -24.62
N THR A 7 -31.30 -15.06 -25.10
CA THR A 7 -31.63 -14.86 -26.52
C THR A 7 -31.56 -13.37 -26.88
N PRO A 8 -31.30 -13.03 -28.15
CA PRO A 8 -31.29 -11.64 -28.61
C PRO A 8 -32.55 -10.86 -28.19
N GLU A 9 -33.75 -11.46 -28.29
CA GLU A 9 -34.98 -10.77 -27.88
C GLU A 9 -35.01 -10.43 -26.38
N VAL A 10 -34.57 -11.36 -25.51
CA VAL A 10 -34.58 -11.14 -24.05
C VAL A 10 -33.49 -10.13 -23.66
N ARG A 11 -32.32 -10.19 -24.30
CA ARG A 11 -31.24 -9.22 -24.11
C ARG A 11 -31.70 -7.81 -24.52
N ASP A 12 -32.27 -7.66 -25.70
CA ASP A 12 -32.62 -6.36 -26.27
C ASP A 12 -33.81 -5.73 -25.53
N ARG A 13 -34.77 -6.54 -25.08
CA ARG A 13 -35.84 -6.10 -24.19
C ARG A 13 -35.32 -5.62 -22.84
N LEU A 14 -34.43 -6.37 -22.18
CA LEU A 14 -33.83 -5.97 -20.90
C LEU A 14 -32.99 -4.69 -21.01
N LEU A 15 -32.31 -4.48 -22.15
CA LEU A 15 -31.56 -3.25 -22.41
C LEU A 15 -32.49 -2.06 -22.67
N SER A 16 -33.57 -2.26 -23.44
CA SER A 16 -34.60 -1.26 -23.71
C SER A 16 -35.37 -0.85 -22.44
N ASP A 17 -35.63 -1.79 -21.54
CA ASP A 17 -36.29 -1.54 -20.26
C ASP A 17 -35.36 -0.79 -19.29
N ALA A 18 -34.04 -1.00 -19.38
CA ALA A 18 -33.04 -0.32 -18.56
C ALA A 18 -32.84 1.16 -18.93
N GLU A 19 -33.26 1.58 -20.13
CA GLU A 19 -33.17 2.97 -20.60
C GLU A 19 -34.37 3.83 -20.16
N ASN A 20 -35.49 3.23 -19.73
CA ASN A 20 -36.79 3.93 -19.63
C ASN A 20 -37.38 4.17 -18.23
N GLU A 21 -36.91 3.55 -17.13
CA GLU A 21 -37.54 3.80 -15.80
C GLU A 21 -36.60 3.86 -14.58
N SER A 22 -37.05 4.68 -13.63
CA SER A 22 -36.57 4.91 -12.27
C SER A 22 -36.12 3.64 -11.54
N TYR A 23 -34.83 3.62 -11.18
CA TYR A 23 -34.15 2.59 -10.40
C TYR A 23 -34.86 2.25 -9.09
N ASP A 24 -35.62 1.15 -9.04
CA ASP A 24 -35.94 0.49 -7.76
C ASP A 24 -36.30 -1.02 -7.87
N ARG A 25 -36.45 -1.60 -9.07
CA ARG A 25 -36.90 -3.00 -9.22
C ARG A 25 -35.84 -4.02 -9.64
N ILE A 26 -34.63 -3.58 -9.98
CA ILE A 26 -33.51 -4.45 -10.45
C ILE A 26 -32.32 -4.38 -9.48
N GLU A 27 -32.56 -4.22 -8.17
CA GLU A 27 -31.48 -4.19 -7.18
C GLU A 27 -30.72 -5.53 -7.05
N ASN A 28 -31.33 -6.63 -7.48
CA ASN A 28 -30.79 -7.99 -7.33
C ASN A 28 -30.09 -8.56 -8.58
N HIS A 29 -30.02 -7.79 -9.67
CA HIS A 29 -29.34 -8.23 -10.89
C HIS A 29 -28.23 -7.24 -11.29
N TRP A 30 -27.27 -7.07 -10.39
CA TRP A 30 -26.15 -6.15 -10.57
C TRP A 30 -25.45 -6.30 -11.94
N LEU A 31 -25.28 -7.53 -12.45
CA LEU A 31 -24.66 -7.81 -13.75
C LEU A 31 -25.52 -7.43 -14.98
N LEU A 32 -26.78 -7.01 -14.79
CA LEU A 32 -27.60 -6.47 -15.88
C LEU A 32 -27.30 -4.99 -16.14
N ARG A 33 -26.79 -4.24 -15.14
CA ARG A 33 -26.34 -2.86 -15.39
C ARG A 33 -25.16 -2.90 -16.35
N ARG A 34 -25.26 -2.18 -17.46
CA ARG A 34 -24.20 -2.09 -18.47
C ARG A 34 -22.84 -1.74 -17.85
N SER A 35 -22.79 -0.74 -16.98
CA SER A 35 -21.58 -0.32 -16.28
C SER A 35 -20.96 -1.41 -15.40
N ALA A 36 -21.78 -2.27 -14.77
CA ALA A 36 -21.30 -3.40 -13.97
C ALA A 36 -20.82 -4.55 -14.83
N ALA A 37 -21.53 -4.82 -15.94
CA ALA A 37 -21.14 -5.84 -16.92
C ALA A 37 -19.82 -5.47 -17.61
N ASP A 38 -19.62 -4.20 -17.96
CA ASP A 38 -18.39 -3.70 -18.57
C ASP A 38 -17.22 -3.80 -17.58
N ALA A 39 -17.43 -3.38 -16.32
CA ALA A 39 -16.42 -3.53 -15.27
C ALA A 39 -16.08 -5.01 -14.97
N PHE A 40 -17.07 -5.90 -14.97
CA PHE A 40 -16.86 -7.34 -14.83
C PHE A 40 -16.10 -7.93 -16.03
N ALA A 41 -16.42 -7.52 -17.26
CA ALA A 41 -15.71 -7.95 -18.47
C ALA A 41 -14.23 -7.52 -18.48
N GLN A 42 -13.92 -6.40 -17.81
CA GLN A 42 -12.57 -5.88 -17.63
C GLN A 42 -11.87 -6.47 -16.39
N GLY A 43 -12.54 -7.34 -15.62
CA GLY A 43 -11.95 -8.03 -14.47
C GLY A 43 -11.99 -7.27 -13.14
N TYR A 44 -12.69 -6.13 -13.06
CA TYR A 44 -12.81 -5.33 -11.83
C TYR A 44 -13.80 -5.90 -10.80
N PHE A 45 -14.54 -6.95 -11.16
CA PHE A 45 -15.43 -7.67 -10.25
C PHE A 45 -15.16 -9.17 -10.32
N GLN A 46 -15.07 -9.80 -9.16
CA GLN A 46 -14.98 -11.24 -9.03
C GLN A 46 -16.26 -11.77 -8.35
N LEU A 47 -16.87 -12.79 -8.95
CA LEU A 47 -17.93 -13.55 -8.31
C LEU A 47 -17.37 -14.84 -7.72
N SER A 48 -17.76 -15.16 -6.49
CA SER A 48 -17.46 -16.45 -5.86
C SER A 48 -18.71 -17.03 -5.20
N PHE A 49 -18.88 -18.35 -5.30
CA PHE A 49 -19.98 -19.08 -4.70
C PHE A 49 -19.47 -19.86 -3.49
N TYR A 50 -20.15 -19.74 -2.36
CA TYR A 50 -19.82 -20.52 -1.15
C TYR A 50 -20.96 -21.46 -0.73
N LYS A 51 -22.17 -21.29 -1.29
CA LYS A 51 -23.29 -22.25 -1.26
C LYS A 51 -24.08 -22.12 -2.57
N LYS A 52 -24.84 -23.14 -2.99
CA LYS A 52 -25.61 -23.15 -4.26
C LYS A 52 -26.46 -21.90 -4.55
N SER A 53 -27.00 -21.24 -3.52
CA SER A 53 -27.81 -20.02 -3.68
C SER A 53 -27.17 -18.77 -3.09
N LYS A 54 -25.95 -18.85 -2.54
CA LYS A 54 -25.26 -17.74 -1.90
C LYS A 54 -23.92 -17.48 -2.56
N TYR A 55 -23.74 -16.23 -2.97
CA TYR A 55 -22.55 -15.78 -3.67
C TYR A 55 -22.08 -14.46 -3.10
N GLU A 56 -20.84 -14.14 -3.39
CA GLU A 56 -20.23 -12.86 -3.07
C GLU A 56 -19.70 -12.21 -4.33
N VAL A 57 -19.75 -10.88 -4.33
CA VAL A 57 -19.13 -10.03 -5.34
C VAL A 57 -18.04 -9.25 -4.64
N SER A 58 -16.81 -9.44 -5.11
CA SER A 58 -15.64 -8.75 -4.62
C SER A 58 -15.16 -7.77 -5.67
N LYS A 59 -14.91 -6.54 -5.26
CA LYS A 59 -14.25 -5.52 -6.07
C LYS A 59 -12.77 -5.89 -6.18
N ILE A 60 -12.26 -5.85 -7.40
CA ILE A 60 -10.85 -6.07 -7.71
C ILE A 60 -10.31 -4.77 -8.27
N LEU A 61 -9.26 -4.24 -7.63
CA LEU A 61 -8.53 -3.09 -8.12
C LEU A 61 -7.28 -3.58 -8.86
N THR A 62 -7.29 -3.49 -10.18
CA THR A 62 -6.16 -3.84 -11.05
C THR A 62 -5.92 -2.76 -12.07
N GLY A 63 -4.68 -2.29 -12.19
CA GLY A 63 -4.30 -1.26 -13.15
C GLY A 63 -4.49 0.14 -12.58
N GLY A 64 -3.71 1.10 -13.09
CA GLY A 64 -3.69 2.50 -12.62
C GLY A 64 -5.06 3.23 -12.68
N PRO A 65 -5.10 4.55 -12.47
CA PRO A 65 -6.27 5.29 -11.95
C PRO A 65 -7.50 5.39 -12.89
N ARG A 66 -7.52 4.69 -14.03
CA ARG A 66 -8.65 4.68 -14.96
C ARG A 66 -9.64 3.59 -14.59
N TYR A 67 -10.14 3.66 -13.37
CA TYR A 67 -11.19 2.79 -12.89
C TYR A 67 -12.55 3.21 -13.47
N PRO A 68 -13.40 2.27 -13.90
CA PRO A 68 -14.79 2.56 -14.18
C PRO A 68 -15.47 3.28 -13.01
N PRO A 69 -16.24 4.37 -13.21
CA PRO A 69 -16.87 5.15 -12.14
C PRO A 69 -17.80 4.34 -11.22
N ILE A 70 -18.26 3.18 -11.68
CA ILE A 70 -19.07 2.27 -10.88
C ILE A 70 -18.32 1.72 -9.66
N LEU A 71 -16.99 1.67 -9.70
CA LEU A 71 -16.17 1.16 -8.59
C LEU A 71 -16.22 2.06 -7.35
N ASP A 72 -16.57 3.34 -7.51
CA ASP A 72 -16.72 4.29 -6.39
C ASP A 72 -18.09 4.14 -5.70
N GLN A 73 -19.06 3.54 -6.40
CA GLN A 73 -20.45 3.40 -5.93
C GLN A 73 -20.70 2.05 -5.24
N VAL A 74 -19.70 1.17 -5.22
CA VAL A 74 -19.85 -0.24 -4.83
C VAL A 74 -18.90 -0.54 -3.70
N LYS A 75 -19.43 -1.18 -2.65
CA LYS A 75 -18.63 -1.69 -1.53
C LYS A 75 -17.62 -2.71 -2.04
N ASP A 76 -16.45 -2.77 -1.40
CA ASP A 76 -15.41 -3.72 -1.78
C ASP A 76 -15.87 -5.18 -1.74
N PHE A 77 -16.85 -5.45 -0.88
CA PHE A 77 -17.42 -6.77 -0.70
C PHE A 77 -18.94 -6.68 -0.53
N ARG A 78 -19.68 -7.48 -1.30
CA ARG A 78 -21.13 -7.63 -1.17
C ARG A 78 -21.52 -9.10 -1.19
N ARG A 79 -22.19 -9.56 -0.12
CA ARG A 79 -22.88 -10.86 -0.13
C ARG A 79 -24.24 -10.72 -0.77
N ALA A 80 -24.62 -11.70 -1.56
CA ALA A 80 -25.92 -11.79 -2.18
C ALA A 80 -26.42 -13.23 -2.13
N SER A 81 -27.73 -13.38 -2.25
CA SER A 81 -28.35 -14.69 -2.33
C SER A 81 -29.53 -14.67 -3.27
N PHE A 82 -29.71 -15.77 -3.98
CA PHE A 82 -30.96 -16.04 -4.69
C PHE A 82 -32.02 -16.40 -3.64
N VAL A 83 -32.92 -15.45 -3.36
CA VAL A 83 -34.10 -15.68 -2.51
C VAL A 83 -35.28 -16.00 -3.42
N ASP A 84 -35.96 -17.12 -3.17
CA ASP A 84 -37.21 -17.45 -3.85
C ASP A 84 -38.24 -16.34 -3.58
N SER A 85 -38.55 -15.58 -4.63
CA SER A 85 -39.53 -14.51 -4.62
C SER A 85 -40.72 -14.87 -5.52
N SER A 86 -41.02 -16.17 -5.68
CA SER A 86 -42.12 -16.68 -6.53
C SER A 86 -43.47 -15.98 -6.32
N ARG A 87 -43.73 -15.43 -5.12
CA ARG A 87 -44.92 -14.60 -4.83
C ARG A 87 -44.95 -13.23 -5.51
N SER A 88 -43.83 -12.77 -6.07
CA SER A 88 -43.66 -11.45 -6.71
C SER A 88 -43.65 -11.49 -8.24
N ASN A 89 -43.85 -12.67 -8.87
CA ASN A 89 -43.79 -12.88 -10.33
C ASN A 89 -42.48 -12.45 -11.00
N ILE A 90 -41.39 -12.27 -10.24
CA ILE A 90 -40.06 -11.96 -10.78
C ILE A 90 -39.33 -13.28 -11.06
N ASN A 91 -39.02 -13.55 -12.33
CA ASN A 91 -38.20 -14.71 -12.71
C ASN A 91 -36.78 -14.57 -12.17
N ILE A 92 -36.31 -15.59 -11.46
CA ILE A 92 -34.95 -15.63 -10.93
C ILE A 92 -34.00 -16.17 -12.01
N PRO A 93 -32.83 -15.56 -12.23
CA PRO A 93 -31.80 -16.11 -13.10
C PRO A 93 -31.43 -17.51 -12.61
N LYS A 94 -31.20 -18.44 -13.53
CA LYS A 94 -30.72 -19.76 -13.14
C LYS A 94 -29.35 -19.62 -12.46
N CYS A 95 -29.21 -20.13 -11.23
CA CYS A 95 -27.96 -20.02 -10.45
C CYS A 95 -26.72 -20.49 -11.24
N TRP A 96 -26.87 -21.57 -12.02
CA TRP A 96 -25.78 -22.14 -12.80
C TRP A 96 -25.19 -21.15 -13.84
N ALA A 97 -25.97 -20.18 -14.34
CA ALA A 97 -25.46 -19.20 -15.30
C ALA A 97 -24.45 -18.24 -14.63
N LEU A 98 -24.74 -17.81 -13.40
CA LEU A 98 -23.78 -17.02 -12.61
C LEU A 98 -22.58 -17.87 -12.15
N GLU A 99 -22.78 -19.16 -11.86
CA GLU A 99 -21.67 -20.09 -11.57
C GLU A 99 -20.76 -20.31 -12.78
N ILE A 100 -21.28 -20.25 -14.00
CA ILE A 100 -20.44 -20.27 -15.20
C ILE A 100 -19.70 -18.94 -15.34
N LEU A 101 -20.39 -17.80 -15.17
CA LEU A 101 -19.76 -16.47 -15.23
C LEU A 101 -18.64 -16.30 -14.20
N SER A 102 -18.83 -16.78 -12.97
CA SER A 102 -17.80 -16.70 -11.92
C SER A 102 -16.50 -17.40 -12.33
N ARG A 103 -16.60 -18.52 -13.07
CA ARG A 103 -15.43 -19.24 -13.60
C ARG A 103 -14.68 -18.45 -14.67
N PHE A 104 -15.34 -17.54 -15.38
CA PHE A 104 -14.72 -16.67 -16.37
C PHE A 104 -14.11 -15.39 -15.80
N ALA A 105 -14.46 -14.99 -14.58
CA ALA A 105 -13.97 -13.74 -13.99
C ALA A 105 -12.44 -13.67 -13.95
N ILE A 106 -11.78 -14.75 -13.53
CA ILE A 106 -10.31 -14.82 -13.43
C ILE A 106 -9.66 -14.80 -14.84
N PRO A 107 -10.05 -15.67 -15.81
CA PRO A 107 -9.53 -15.59 -17.17
C PRO A 107 -9.75 -14.24 -17.87
N LEU A 108 -10.93 -13.62 -17.69
CA LEU A 108 -11.24 -12.31 -18.28
C LEU A 108 -10.30 -11.23 -17.73
N ARG A 109 -10.10 -11.20 -16.41
CA ARG A 109 -9.13 -10.32 -15.76
C ARG A 109 -7.74 -10.48 -16.36
N TRP A 110 -7.21 -11.70 -16.45
CA TRP A 110 -5.87 -11.93 -16.99
C TRP A 110 -5.74 -11.57 -18.47
N THR A 111 -6.80 -11.79 -19.26
CA THR A 111 -6.85 -11.36 -20.66
C THR A 111 -6.81 -9.84 -20.78
N TYR A 112 -7.58 -9.13 -19.95
CA TYR A 112 -7.56 -7.67 -19.90
C TYR A 112 -6.20 -7.13 -19.46
N ILE A 113 -5.60 -7.70 -18.42
CA ILE A 113 -4.26 -7.34 -17.95
C ILE A 113 -3.22 -7.52 -19.07
N ALA A 114 -3.26 -8.64 -19.80
CA ALA A 114 -2.36 -8.87 -20.92
C ALA A 114 -2.50 -7.81 -22.03
N GLN A 115 -3.74 -7.41 -22.33
CA GLN A 115 -4.02 -6.32 -23.29
C GLN A 115 -3.50 -4.97 -22.77
N GLU A 116 -3.64 -4.68 -21.48
CA GLU A 116 -3.14 -3.44 -20.88
C GLU A 116 -1.61 -3.38 -20.95
N ILE A 117 -0.92 -4.48 -20.61
CA ILE A 117 0.54 -4.60 -20.71
C ILE A 117 1.00 -4.34 -22.16
N ALA A 118 0.39 -5.02 -23.14
CA ALA A 118 0.71 -4.82 -24.55
C ALA A 118 0.43 -3.37 -25.01
N GLY A 119 -0.67 -2.79 -24.55
CA GLY A 119 -1.04 -1.40 -24.85
C GLY A 119 -0.06 -0.36 -24.28
N LYS A 120 0.59 -0.64 -23.14
CA LYS A 120 1.63 0.22 -22.55
C LYS A 120 2.93 0.19 -23.34
N GLN A 121 3.39 -1.00 -23.74
CA GLN A 121 4.60 -1.16 -24.56
C GLN A 121 4.52 -0.38 -25.88
N HIS A 122 3.34 -0.42 -26.54
CA HIS A 122 3.11 0.37 -27.75
C HIS A 122 3.17 1.89 -27.53
N LYS A 123 2.77 2.40 -26.36
CA LYS A 123 2.79 3.85 -26.05
C LYS A 123 4.17 4.34 -25.59
N GLN A 124 4.95 3.51 -24.90
CA GLN A 124 6.34 3.83 -24.54
C GLN A 124 7.20 4.10 -25.79
N SER A 125 6.96 3.38 -26.90
CA SER A 125 7.67 3.60 -28.18
C SER A 125 7.43 4.99 -28.80
N TYR A 126 6.30 5.64 -28.53
CA TYR A 126 5.99 6.99 -29.02
C TYR A 126 6.45 8.10 -28.05
N ALA A 127 6.41 7.85 -26.74
CA ALA A 127 6.81 8.83 -25.74
C ALA A 127 8.35 9.02 -25.65
N ALA A 128 9.13 8.01 -26.01
CA ALA A 128 10.60 8.09 -26.05
C ALA A 128 11.16 9.15 -27.04
N PHE A 129 10.34 9.67 -27.95
CA PHE A 129 10.72 10.72 -28.91
C PHE A 129 10.60 12.16 -28.39
N LEU A 130 10.06 12.38 -27.19
CA LEU A 130 9.97 13.71 -26.57
C LEU A 130 10.80 13.71 -25.28
N SER A 131 11.98 14.31 -25.40
CA SER A 131 13.14 14.18 -24.52
C SER A 131 13.03 15.06 -23.24
N PRO A 132 14.10 15.18 -22.41
CA PRO A 132 14.00 15.23 -20.96
C PRO A 132 14.12 16.64 -20.39
N PHE A 133 13.25 17.00 -19.45
CA PHE A 133 13.47 18.12 -18.53
C PHE A 133 12.86 17.78 -17.17
N SER A 134 13.66 17.23 -16.26
CA SER A 134 13.22 17.04 -14.87
C SER A 134 14.29 17.32 -13.80
N SER A 135 15.57 17.47 -14.17
CA SER A 135 16.66 17.64 -13.20
C SER A 135 16.95 19.08 -12.78
N THR A 136 16.60 20.09 -13.58
CA THR A 136 16.84 21.52 -13.26
C THR A 136 15.71 22.17 -12.46
N LEU A 137 14.46 21.67 -12.58
CA LEU A 137 13.31 22.18 -11.82
C LEU A 137 13.31 21.74 -10.35
N THR A 138 13.93 20.60 -10.02
CA THR A 138 14.00 20.07 -8.65
C THR A 138 14.92 20.91 -7.76
N LEU A 139 16.04 21.42 -8.27
CA LEU A 139 16.99 22.19 -7.46
C LEU A 139 16.45 23.58 -7.05
N LEU A 140 15.73 24.25 -7.96
CA LEU A 140 15.07 25.54 -7.69
C LEU A 140 13.88 25.35 -6.72
N SER A 141 13.17 24.22 -6.81
CA SER A 141 12.11 23.85 -5.86
C SER A 141 12.64 23.66 -4.44
N ASP A 142 13.88 23.19 -4.26
CA ASP A 142 14.44 22.84 -2.95
C ASP A 142 14.71 24.06 -2.09
N THR A 143 15.35 25.07 -2.69
CA THR A 143 15.64 26.32 -2.01
C THR A 143 14.34 27.04 -1.62
N TYR A 144 13.38 27.08 -2.53
CA TYR A 144 12.08 27.72 -2.27
C TYR A 144 11.27 26.99 -1.20
N THR A 145 11.27 25.65 -1.22
CA THR A 145 10.60 24.83 -0.21
C THR A 145 11.24 25.01 1.17
N THR A 146 12.57 25.11 1.24
CA THR A 146 13.29 25.37 2.50
C THR A 146 12.93 26.75 3.05
N ILE A 147 12.92 27.81 2.23
CA ILE A 147 12.53 29.16 2.67
C ILE A 147 11.08 29.16 3.17
N LEU A 148 10.15 28.57 2.41
CA LEU A 148 8.75 28.45 2.82
C LEU A 148 8.61 27.65 4.12
N LYS A 149 9.34 26.53 4.26
CA LYS A 149 9.38 25.74 5.51
C LYS A 149 9.84 26.62 6.66
N THR A 150 10.97 27.32 6.53
CA THR A 150 11.51 28.18 7.59
C THR A 150 10.54 29.27 7.99
N LEU A 151 9.94 29.99 7.02
CA LEU A 151 8.93 31.02 7.29
C LEU A 151 7.68 30.44 7.95
N TRP A 152 7.22 29.27 7.50
CA TRP A 152 6.06 28.60 8.06
C TRP A 152 6.30 28.16 9.50
N LEU A 153 7.50 27.68 9.83
CA LEU A 153 7.85 27.26 11.19
C LEU A 153 7.89 28.43 12.20
N LEU A 154 7.98 29.69 11.74
CA LEU A 154 7.84 30.90 12.58
C LEU A 154 6.39 31.16 13.00
N VAL A 155 5.41 30.60 12.29
CA VAL A 155 3.99 30.76 12.63
C VAL A 155 3.70 30.04 13.96
N PRO A 156 2.95 30.65 14.91
CA PRO A 156 2.63 30.03 16.18
C PRO A 156 2.00 28.65 16.01
N GLY A 157 2.43 27.68 16.83
CA GLY A 157 2.01 26.29 16.72
C GLY A 157 0.50 26.09 16.73
N ALA A 158 -0.22 26.81 17.61
CA ALA A 158 -1.68 26.76 17.68
C ALA A 158 -2.38 27.23 16.39
N MET A 159 -1.74 28.10 15.60
CA MET A 159 -2.25 28.55 14.30
C MET A 159 -1.94 27.53 13.21
N ARG A 160 -0.74 26.94 13.21
CA ARG A 160 -0.36 25.85 12.30
C ARG A 160 -1.29 24.64 12.44
N ILE A 161 -1.56 24.19 13.67
CA ILE A 161 -2.46 23.06 13.94
C ILE A 161 -3.89 23.36 13.45
N ARG A 162 -4.40 24.57 13.70
CA ARG A 162 -5.71 24.99 13.16
C ARG A 162 -5.74 24.91 11.64
N MET A 163 -4.69 25.40 10.97
CA MET A 163 -4.55 25.30 9.51
C MET A 163 -4.55 23.85 9.03
N TYR A 164 -3.80 22.96 9.68
CA TYR A 164 -3.73 21.54 9.31
C TYR A 164 -5.08 20.84 9.42
N ARG A 165 -5.86 21.13 10.47
CA ARG A 165 -7.22 20.59 10.61
C ARG A 165 -8.16 21.11 9.52
N SER A 166 -8.08 22.40 9.18
CA SER A 166 -8.86 22.99 8.08
C SER A 166 -8.48 22.39 6.72
N LEU A 167 -7.18 22.25 6.44
CA LEU A 167 -6.69 21.64 5.21
C LEU A 167 -7.07 20.16 5.13
N ALA A 168 -7.04 19.42 6.23
CA ALA A 168 -7.46 18.01 6.27
C ALA A 168 -8.95 17.88 5.92
N SER A 169 -9.78 18.79 6.43
CA SER A 169 -11.22 18.81 6.12
C SER A 169 -11.47 19.15 4.65
N LEU A 170 -10.70 20.08 4.08
CA LEU A 170 -10.75 20.40 2.66
C LEU A 170 -10.23 19.24 1.79
N GLY A 171 -9.14 18.61 2.21
CA GLY A 171 -8.54 17.46 1.55
C GLY A 171 -9.50 16.28 1.47
N ALA A 172 -10.22 15.98 2.56
CA ALA A 172 -11.24 14.92 2.58
C ALA A 172 -12.38 15.21 1.59
N ARG A 173 -12.75 16.48 1.40
CA ARG A 173 -13.77 16.88 0.40
C ARG A 173 -13.27 16.80 -1.04
N MET A 174 -11.99 17.12 -1.27
CA MET A 174 -11.41 17.15 -2.62
C MET A 174 -10.97 15.78 -3.11
N TYR A 175 -10.42 14.94 -2.23
CA TYR A 175 -9.74 13.70 -2.57
C TYR A 175 -10.37 12.46 -1.94
N GLY A 176 -11.39 12.63 -1.08
CA GLY A 176 -11.92 11.56 -0.26
C GLY A 176 -11.02 11.20 0.93
N PHE A 177 -11.42 10.17 1.65
CA PHE A 177 -10.63 9.57 2.72
C PHE A 177 -9.55 8.67 2.14
N THR A 178 -8.40 8.60 2.80
CA THR A 178 -7.35 7.64 2.45
C THR A 178 -7.62 6.28 3.10
N ASP A 179 -6.83 5.27 2.73
CA ASP A 179 -6.92 3.91 3.31
C ASP A 179 -6.64 3.86 4.82
N SER A 180 -6.15 4.95 5.42
CA SER A 180 -5.92 5.06 6.87
C SER A 180 -6.63 6.30 7.44
N PRO A 181 -7.36 6.17 8.55
CA PRO A 181 -8.03 7.30 9.21
C PRO A 181 -7.04 8.34 9.78
N ASN A 182 -5.77 7.94 9.91
CA ASN A 182 -4.70 8.77 10.44
C ASN A 182 -3.98 9.57 9.36
N VAL A 183 -4.32 9.36 8.09
CA VAL A 183 -3.62 9.98 6.95
C VAL A 183 -4.62 10.70 6.06
N GLN A 184 -4.29 11.93 5.65
CA GLN A 184 -5.12 12.69 4.74
C GLN A 184 -4.26 13.38 3.67
N GLN A 185 -4.63 13.19 2.41
CA GLN A 185 -4.09 14.01 1.32
C GLN A 185 -4.66 15.42 1.45
N LEU A 186 -3.76 16.40 1.39
CA LEU A 186 -4.09 17.82 1.46
C LEU A 186 -3.92 18.49 0.08
N PRO A 187 -4.50 19.69 -0.11
CA PRO A 187 -4.17 20.55 -1.25
C PRO A 187 -2.66 20.85 -1.34
N PHE A 188 -2.23 21.36 -2.50
CA PHE A 188 -0.84 21.76 -2.76
C PHE A 188 0.20 20.63 -2.72
N GLY A 189 -0.24 19.39 -2.94
CA GLY A 189 0.66 18.24 -2.94
C GLY A 189 1.26 17.98 -1.56
N LEU A 190 0.43 18.05 -0.52
CA LEU A 190 0.83 17.79 0.87
C LEU A 190 0.12 16.56 1.42
N TYR A 191 0.72 15.91 2.42
CA TYR A 191 0.11 14.87 3.23
C TYR A 191 0.21 15.23 4.70
N LEU A 192 -0.85 14.94 5.43
CA LEU A 192 -0.88 15.07 6.88
C LEU A 192 -1.12 13.70 7.49
N LYS A 193 -0.20 13.30 8.38
CA LYS A 193 -0.44 12.23 9.33
C LYS A 193 -0.82 12.84 10.68
N ARG A 194 -1.82 12.25 11.33
CA ARG A 194 -2.29 12.61 12.67
C ARG A 194 -2.50 11.34 13.48
N VAL A 195 -1.80 11.23 14.60
CA VAL A 195 -1.98 10.12 15.56
C VAL A 195 -2.13 10.65 16.99
N SER A 196 -2.71 9.84 17.86
CA SER A 196 -2.77 10.11 19.30
C SER A 196 -1.36 10.30 19.88
N LEU A 197 -1.23 11.07 20.95
CA LEU A 197 0.05 11.22 21.68
C LEU A 197 0.62 9.90 22.19
N ALA A 198 -0.21 8.87 22.38
CA ALA A 198 0.25 7.52 22.75
C ALA A 198 1.12 6.85 21.66
N ARG A 199 1.07 7.35 20.42
CA ARG A 199 1.90 6.90 19.29
C ARG A 199 2.87 7.99 18.81
N ARG A 200 3.28 8.88 19.71
CA ARG A 200 4.16 10.02 19.38
C ARG A 200 5.47 9.54 18.76
N GLU A 201 6.02 8.47 19.30
CA GLU A 201 7.31 7.89 18.93
C GLU A 201 7.33 7.50 17.44
N SER A 202 6.21 7.04 16.88
CA SER A 202 6.13 6.64 15.46
C SER A 202 6.31 7.82 14.51
N LEU A 203 5.66 8.98 14.78
CA LEU A 203 5.83 10.18 13.94
C LEU A 203 7.14 10.93 14.20
N VAL A 204 7.66 10.89 15.43
CA VAL A 204 9.01 11.40 15.73
C VAL A 204 10.05 10.60 14.95
N ASN A 205 9.92 9.26 14.97
CA ASN A 205 10.78 8.37 14.21
C ASN A 205 10.67 8.62 12.70
N GLU A 206 9.44 8.67 12.17
CA GLU A 206 9.22 8.92 10.74
C GLU A 206 9.84 10.25 10.29
N HIS A 207 9.67 11.32 11.07
CA HIS A 207 10.29 12.61 10.77
C HIS A 207 11.81 12.50 10.70
N ALA A 208 12.44 11.89 11.71
CA ALA A 208 13.89 11.72 11.76
C ALA A 208 14.43 10.81 10.64
N ALA A 209 13.73 9.72 10.35
CA ALA A 209 14.07 8.79 9.27
C ALA A 209 14.06 9.51 7.91
N LEU A 210 13.01 10.29 7.62
CA LEU A 210 12.93 11.08 6.39
C LEU A 210 14.08 12.09 6.28
N GLU A 211 14.45 12.79 7.36
CA GLU A 211 15.58 13.72 7.34
C GLU A 211 16.92 13.00 7.14
N LEU A 212 17.12 11.86 7.80
CA LEU A 212 18.34 11.06 7.71
C LEU A 212 18.54 10.51 6.29
N VAL A 213 17.50 9.92 5.71
CA VAL A 213 17.53 9.33 4.36
C VAL A 213 17.79 10.41 3.32
N ARG A 214 17.12 11.57 3.43
CA ARG A 214 17.35 12.69 2.51
C ARG A 214 18.73 13.30 2.62
N ARG A 215 19.33 13.30 3.81
CA ARG A 215 20.67 13.84 4.02
C ARG A 215 21.77 12.95 3.42
N HIS A 216 21.59 11.63 3.46
CA HIS A 216 22.66 10.68 3.13
C HIS A 216 22.45 9.90 1.84
N THR A 217 21.27 9.97 1.23
CA THR A 217 20.93 9.15 0.06
C THR A 217 20.13 9.94 -0.97
N ASN A 218 20.05 9.38 -2.18
CA ASN A 218 19.13 9.84 -3.23
C ASN A 218 17.83 9.01 -3.27
N VAL A 219 17.46 8.34 -2.17
CA VAL A 219 16.19 7.60 -2.13
C VAL A 219 15.02 8.60 -2.22
N PRO A 220 14.08 8.40 -3.16
CA PRO A 220 12.95 9.29 -3.31
C PRO A 220 11.98 9.11 -2.12
N VAL A 221 12.04 10.02 -1.16
CA VAL A 221 11.20 10.01 0.04
C VAL A 221 10.48 11.36 0.25
N PRO A 222 9.34 11.37 0.97
CA PRO A 222 8.67 12.61 1.33
C PRO A 222 9.59 13.58 2.07
N ARG A 223 9.32 14.89 1.95
CA ARG A 223 9.97 15.90 2.79
C ARG A 223 9.18 16.05 4.05
N ALA A 224 9.81 15.86 5.21
CA ALA A 224 9.26 16.28 6.48
C ALA A 224 9.29 17.82 6.56
N LEU A 225 8.11 18.44 6.51
CA LEU A 225 7.95 19.89 6.53
C LEU A 225 7.74 20.42 7.95
N ASP A 226 6.99 19.67 8.76
CA ASP A 226 6.69 20.06 10.14
C ASP A 226 6.30 18.84 10.98
N LEU A 227 6.68 18.88 12.27
CA LEU A 227 6.26 17.93 13.30
C LEU A 227 5.83 18.73 14.52
N ILE A 228 4.56 18.63 14.88
CA ILE A 228 3.99 19.43 15.97
C ILE A 228 2.90 18.65 16.72
N SER A 229 2.73 18.91 18.01
CA SER A 229 1.68 18.32 18.82
C SER A 229 0.78 19.35 19.51
N ASP A 230 -0.47 18.97 19.75
CA ASP A 230 -1.36 19.60 20.73
C ASP A 230 -1.50 18.73 21.99
N SER A 231 -2.50 18.97 22.82
CA SER A 231 -2.77 18.23 24.06
C SER A 231 -3.20 16.78 23.85
N SER A 232 -3.49 16.36 22.62
CA SER A 232 -4.14 15.09 22.30
C SER A 232 -3.51 14.33 21.14
N ASN A 233 -2.95 15.05 20.16
CA ASN A 233 -2.45 14.49 18.92
C ASN A 233 -1.09 15.07 18.55
N ILE A 234 -0.32 14.28 17.82
CA ILE A 234 0.85 14.73 17.06
C ILE A 234 0.54 14.71 15.55
N TYR A 235 1.10 15.66 14.84
CA TYR A 235 0.90 15.89 13.41
C TYR A 235 2.25 15.91 12.71
N LEU A 236 2.35 15.13 11.63
CA LEU A 236 3.49 15.15 10.72
C LEU A 236 2.99 15.62 9.35
N LEU A 237 3.48 16.78 8.91
CA LEU A 237 3.21 17.33 7.59
C LEU A 237 4.35 16.96 6.64
N THR A 238 4.03 16.35 5.51
CA THR A 238 4.99 15.98 4.48
C THR A 238 4.57 16.44 3.08
N THR A 239 5.53 16.48 2.15
CA THR A 239 5.20 16.60 0.72
C THR A 239 4.66 15.29 0.17
N ARG A 240 3.68 15.35 -0.72
CA ARG A 240 3.22 14.23 -1.53
C ARG A 240 4.27 13.85 -2.57
N ILE A 241 4.52 12.56 -2.68
CA ILE A 241 5.17 11.99 -3.85
C ILE A 241 4.09 11.69 -4.90
N PRO A 242 4.21 12.23 -6.13
CA PRO A 242 3.32 11.87 -7.22
C PRO A 242 3.62 10.43 -7.68
N GLY A 243 2.61 9.58 -7.71
CA GLY A 243 2.75 8.19 -8.13
C GLY A 243 1.55 7.34 -7.70
N TYR A 244 1.59 6.08 -8.08
CA TYR A 244 0.60 5.06 -7.75
C TYR A 244 1.23 3.99 -6.86
N LYS A 245 0.48 3.48 -5.88
CA LYS A 245 0.93 2.37 -5.05
C LYS A 245 1.22 1.15 -5.93
N LEU A 246 2.35 0.50 -5.70
CA LEU A 246 2.76 -0.68 -6.46
C LEU A 246 1.68 -1.77 -6.42
N GLY A 247 1.04 -1.98 -5.27
CA GLY A 247 -0.03 -2.97 -5.13
C GLY A 247 -1.24 -2.78 -6.04
N LEU A 248 -1.47 -1.56 -6.56
CA LEU A 248 -2.56 -1.30 -7.52
C LEU A 248 -2.17 -1.63 -8.96
N CYS A 249 -0.88 -1.66 -9.27
CA CYS A 249 -0.38 -1.74 -10.64
C CYS A 249 0.54 -2.94 -10.91
N ILE A 250 1.01 -3.65 -9.88
CA ILE A 250 1.96 -4.77 -9.98
C ILE A 250 1.54 -5.80 -11.03
N ASP A 251 0.25 -6.16 -11.08
CA ASP A 251 -0.29 -7.11 -12.05
C ASP A 251 -0.18 -6.62 -13.51
N THR A 252 -0.25 -5.31 -13.71
CA THR A 252 -0.27 -4.65 -15.03
C THR A 252 1.09 -4.13 -15.48
N MET A 253 2.15 -4.44 -14.74
CA MET A 253 3.53 -4.16 -15.12
C MET A 253 3.98 -5.20 -16.14
N SER A 254 4.75 -4.77 -17.15
CA SER A 254 5.46 -5.71 -18.02
C SER A 254 6.63 -6.37 -17.26
N ASP A 255 7.19 -7.44 -17.82
CA ASP A 255 8.40 -8.07 -17.26
C ASP A 255 9.60 -7.09 -17.28
N GLU A 256 9.69 -6.24 -18.31
CA GLU A 256 10.71 -5.19 -18.42
C GLU A 256 10.56 -4.13 -17.33
N ASP A 257 9.34 -3.59 -17.14
CA ASP A 257 9.07 -2.62 -16.07
C ASP A 257 9.35 -3.24 -14.69
N THR A 258 9.00 -4.51 -14.51
CA THR A 258 9.25 -5.26 -13.27
C THR A 258 10.75 -5.39 -13.00
N ALA A 259 11.53 -5.82 -14.01
CA ALA A 259 12.98 -5.97 -13.89
C ALA A 259 13.66 -4.62 -13.59
N GLN A 260 13.18 -3.55 -14.24
CA GLN A 260 13.68 -2.21 -14.03
C GLN A 260 13.38 -1.70 -12.61
N LEU A 261 12.15 -1.90 -12.12
CA LEU A 261 11.77 -1.53 -10.76
C LEU A 261 12.58 -2.31 -9.71
N VAL A 262 12.78 -3.61 -9.92
CA VAL A 262 13.65 -4.45 -9.08
C VAL A 262 15.07 -3.89 -9.02
N HIS A 263 15.62 -3.47 -10.18
CA HIS A 263 16.94 -2.85 -10.22
C HIS A 263 16.99 -1.52 -9.45
N GLU A 264 15.96 -0.68 -9.56
CA GLU A 264 15.87 0.58 -8.82
C GLU A 264 15.75 0.38 -7.31
N LEU A 265 14.85 -0.50 -6.87
CA LEU A 265 14.68 -0.86 -5.46
C LEU A 265 15.98 -1.39 -4.87
N ARG A 266 16.67 -2.27 -5.59
CA ARG A 266 17.97 -2.82 -5.19
C ARG A 266 19.01 -1.73 -4.97
N ARG A 267 19.11 -0.77 -5.90
CA ARG A 267 20.02 0.39 -5.78
C ARG A 267 19.65 1.27 -4.58
N HIS A 268 18.38 1.52 -4.34
CA HIS A 268 17.93 2.36 -3.23
C HIS A 268 18.10 1.67 -1.86
N ILE A 269 17.82 0.37 -1.75
CA ILE A 269 18.09 -0.39 -0.52
C ILE A 269 19.59 -0.46 -0.24
N ALA A 270 20.43 -0.61 -1.27
CA ALA A 270 21.88 -0.55 -1.09
C ALA A 270 22.31 0.82 -0.52
N ALA A 271 21.72 1.92 -1.00
CA ALA A 271 21.98 3.26 -0.49
C ALA A 271 21.50 3.44 0.97
N LEU A 272 20.36 2.85 1.35
CA LEU A 272 19.88 2.87 2.74
C LEU A 272 20.83 2.13 3.68
N ARG A 273 21.30 0.93 3.27
CA ARG A 273 22.15 0.10 4.11
C ARG A 273 23.52 0.71 4.43
N VAL A 274 23.96 1.70 3.65
CA VAL A 274 25.22 2.42 3.87
C VAL A 274 25.04 3.78 4.55
N VAL A 275 23.81 4.14 4.96
CA VAL A 275 23.57 5.35 5.77
C VAL A 275 24.43 5.28 7.03
N PRO A 276 25.31 6.26 7.26
CA PRO A 276 26.21 6.21 8.41
C PRO A 276 25.40 6.35 9.69
N ARG A 277 25.71 5.48 10.65
CA ARG A 277 25.18 5.62 12.00
C ARG A 277 25.84 6.82 12.68
N PRO A 278 25.09 7.76 13.28
CA PRO A 278 25.69 8.94 13.88
C PRO A 278 26.61 8.58 15.07
N LEU A 279 27.67 9.37 15.24
CA LEU A 279 28.65 9.16 16.32
C LEU A 279 28.02 9.36 17.71
N GLY A 280 28.39 8.50 18.65
CA GLY A 280 27.93 8.57 20.05
C GLY A 280 26.61 7.84 20.32
N TRP A 281 26.01 7.23 19.30
CA TRP A 281 24.82 6.39 19.45
C TRP A 281 25.15 5.08 20.15
N LYS A 282 24.28 4.64 21.06
CA LYS A 282 24.58 3.55 22.02
C LYS A 282 24.05 2.18 21.61
N TYR A 283 22.89 2.14 20.95
CA TYR A 283 22.11 0.91 20.79
C TYR A 283 22.32 0.22 19.44
N ALA A 284 22.79 -1.03 19.38
CA ALA A 284 22.96 -1.73 18.10
C ALA A 284 21.70 -1.70 17.22
N ILE A 285 20.52 -1.81 17.85
CA ILE A 285 19.22 -1.80 17.18
C ILE A 285 18.35 -0.71 17.80
N SER A 286 17.94 0.24 16.98
CA SER A 286 17.25 1.45 17.42
C SER A 286 16.42 2.08 16.31
N SER A 287 15.50 2.97 16.69
CA SER A 287 14.84 3.87 15.75
C SER A 287 15.81 4.89 15.15
N ALA A 288 15.29 5.76 14.27
CA ALA A 288 16.01 6.85 13.63
C ALA A 288 16.45 7.99 14.59
N VAL A 289 16.27 7.83 15.90
CA VAL A 289 16.63 8.80 16.95
C VAL A 289 17.43 8.17 18.11
N ASP A 290 18.09 7.03 17.90
CA ASP A 290 18.80 6.23 18.93
C ASP A 290 17.88 5.83 20.11
N GLY A 291 16.60 5.60 19.84
CA GLY A 291 15.58 5.31 20.84
C GLY A 291 14.78 4.04 20.54
N PRO A 292 13.71 3.78 21.31
CA PRO A 292 12.82 2.63 21.10
C PRO A 292 12.31 2.57 19.66
N CYS A 293 12.13 1.35 19.17
CA CYS A 293 11.65 1.05 17.84
C CYS A 293 10.13 0.93 17.84
N PHE A 294 9.48 1.47 16.83
CA PHE A 294 8.09 1.14 16.52
C PHE A 294 8.13 0.06 15.41
N ASP A 295 7.55 -1.13 15.64
CA ASP A 295 7.51 -2.19 14.64
C ASP A 295 6.21 -3.00 14.71
N TYR A 296 5.43 -2.97 13.63
CA TYR A 296 4.15 -3.67 13.55
C TYR A 296 4.23 -5.19 13.78
N ARG A 297 5.27 -5.87 13.30
CA ARG A 297 5.41 -7.33 13.46
C ARG A 297 5.75 -7.69 14.89
N ILE A 298 6.63 -6.92 15.55
CA ILE A 298 7.01 -7.19 16.93
C ILE A 298 5.85 -6.87 17.87
N ASN A 299 5.26 -5.68 17.74
CA ASN A 299 4.15 -5.25 18.59
C ASN A 299 2.94 -6.17 18.50
N ALA A 300 2.66 -6.73 17.32
CA ALA A 300 1.53 -7.62 17.14
C ALA A 300 1.78 -9.04 17.70
N ALA A 301 3.05 -9.41 17.94
CA ALA A 301 3.43 -10.70 18.53
C ALA A 301 3.61 -10.64 20.07
N LEU A 302 3.80 -9.46 20.64
CA LEU A 302 3.97 -9.25 22.07
C LEU A 302 2.64 -8.99 22.76
N ASP A 303 2.52 -9.46 24.01
CA ASP A 303 1.42 -9.04 24.88
C ASP A 303 1.46 -7.52 25.09
N TYR A 304 0.28 -6.91 25.13
CA TYR A 304 0.15 -5.48 25.36
C TYR A 304 0.58 -5.12 26.78
N ASP A 305 1.49 -4.16 26.88
CA ASP A 305 1.95 -3.57 28.13
C ASP A 305 1.74 -2.05 28.05
N GLU A 306 0.90 -1.52 28.94
CA GLU A 306 0.55 -0.09 28.98
C GLU A 306 1.76 0.82 29.23
N ASN A 307 2.74 0.36 30.01
CA ASN A 307 3.96 1.14 30.30
C ASN A 307 4.90 1.19 29.10
N ARG A 308 4.95 0.10 28.34
CA ARG A 308 5.76 0.00 27.12
C ARG A 308 5.10 0.73 25.95
N GLY A 309 3.78 0.67 25.86
CA GLY A 309 3.02 1.12 24.69
C GLY A 309 3.38 0.32 23.43
N ASP A 310 3.35 0.99 22.28
CA ASP A 310 3.59 0.38 20.96
C ASP A 310 5.07 0.47 20.52
N VAL A 311 6.01 0.49 21.47
CA VAL A 311 7.45 0.51 21.13
C VAL A 311 8.21 -0.62 21.80
N VAL A 312 9.37 -0.96 21.24
CA VAL A 312 10.24 -2.03 21.75
C VAL A 312 11.70 -1.60 21.76
N GLY A 313 12.48 -2.13 22.70
CA GLY A 313 13.86 -1.72 22.89
C GLY A 313 13.99 -0.28 23.39
N PRO A 314 15.05 0.46 23.01
CA PRO A 314 16.11 0.07 22.07
C PRO A 314 17.02 -1.02 22.64
N PHE A 315 17.83 -1.65 21.77
CA PHE A 315 18.64 -2.80 22.16
C PHE A 315 20.13 -2.51 22.05
N LEU A 316 20.89 -2.85 23.09
CA LEU A 316 22.33 -2.67 23.12
C LEU A 316 23.03 -3.64 22.17
N SER A 317 22.51 -4.86 22.08
CA SER A 317 23.05 -5.94 21.25
C SER A 317 21.95 -6.60 20.41
N GLU A 318 22.39 -7.37 19.41
CA GLU A 318 21.50 -8.24 18.64
C GLU A 318 20.94 -9.38 19.50
N ASP A 319 21.68 -9.86 20.51
CA ASP A 319 21.21 -10.90 21.41
C ASP A 319 19.98 -10.42 22.22
N ASP A 320 20.03 -9.19 22.77
CA ASP A 320 18.88 -8.60 23.49
C ASP A 320 17.63 -8.49 22.59
N PHE A 321 17.83 -8.18 21.32
CA PHE A 321 16.77 -8.13 20.32
C PHE A 321 16.22 -9.53 20.02
N ASN A 322 17.09 -10.51 19.78
CA ASN A 322 16.71 -11.89 19.51
C ASN A 322 15.93 -12.51 20.67
N GLU A 323 16.32 -12.23 21.92
CA GLU A 323 15.56 -12.64 23.12
C GLU A 323 14.14 -12.07 23.11
N THR A 324 13.97 -10.81 22.68
CA THR A 324 12.65 -10.16 22.58
C THR A 324 11.77 -10.79 21.49
N LEU A 325 12.37 -11.38 20.45
CA LEU A 325 11.63 -12.04 19.37
C LEU A 325 11.21 -13.47 19.71
N ARG A 326 11.70 -14.05 20.81
CA ARG A 326 11.37 -15.43 21.20
C ARG A 326 9.90 -15.58 21.54
N CYS A 327 9.33 -16.71 21.14
CA CYS A 327 8.02 -17.15 21.58
C CYS A 327 8.19 -18.25 22.61
N GLY A 328 7.66 -18.07 23.83
CA GLY A 328 7.79 -19.07 24.90
C GLY A 328 7.17 -20.43 24.56
N ALA A 329 6.22 -20.48 23.63
CA ALA A 329 5.63 -21.73 23.14
C ALA A 329 6.47 -22.44 22.07
N LEU A 330 7.47 -21.76 21.49
CA LEU A 330 8.38 -22.27 20.48
C LEU A 330 9.85 -22.03 20.91
N PRO A 331 10.32 -22.65 22.00
CA PRO A 331 11.64 -22.36 22.58
C PRO A 331 12.81 -22.69 21.65
N GLU A 332 12.63 -23.64 20.72
CA GLU A 332 13.65 -24.04 19.74
C GLU A 332 13.73 -23.09 18.53
N VAL A 333 12.73 -22.20 18.36
CA VAL A 333 12.68 -21.26 17.24
C VAL A 333 13.41 -19.98 17.64
N VAL A 334 14.71 -19.96 17.33
CA VAL A 334 15.61 -18.87 17.70
C VAL A 334 16.25 -18.22 16.47
N HIS A 335 16.39 -16.91 16.50
CA HIS A 335 17.15 -16.16 15.51
C HIS A 335 18.65 -16.35 15.75
N ARG A 336 19.41 -16.52 14.66
CA ARG A 336 20.87 -16.49 14.72
C ARG A 336 21.37 -15.05 14.94
N GLY A 337 22.53 -14.91 15.57
CA GLY A 337 23.23 -13.64 15.67
C GLY A 337 24.33 -13.48 14.62
N GLY A 338 25.01 -12.34 14.66
CA GLY A 338 26.16 -12.03 13.80
C GLY A 338 25.80 -11.23 12.55
N HIS A 339 24.61 -10.62 12.50
CA HIS A 339 24.20 -9.81 11.37
C HIS A 339 24.80 -8.41 11.43
N LYS A 340 24.90 -7.77 10.27
CA LYS A 340 25.20 -6.34 10.21
C LYS A 340 23.95 -5.54 10.56
N MET A 341 24.12 -4.52 11.41
CA MET A 341 23.07 -3.55 11.68
C MET A 341 23.09 -2.47 10.61
N VAL A 342 22.03 -2.39 9.83
CA VAL A 342 21.90 -1.47 8.69
C VAL A 342 20.64 -0.63 8.86
N PHE A 343 20.61 0.55 8.25
CA PHE A 343 19.37 1.34 8.25
C PHE A 343 18.34 0.69 7.32
N THR A 344 17.18 0.34 7.86
CA THR A 344 16.08 -0.35 7.19
C THR A 344 14.85 0.53 7.12
N HIS A 345 13.96 0.24 6.16
CA HIS A 345 12.65 0.87 6.11
C HIS A 345 11.71 0.33 7.20
N GLY A 346 11.81 -0.97 7.50
CA GLY A 346 11.01 -1.66 8.50
C GLY A 346 9.54 -1.86 8.11
N ASP A 347 9.14 -1.54 6.87
CA ASP A 347 7.78 -1.82 6.35
C ASP A 347 7.73 -1.71 4.81
N LEU A 348 8.73 -2.29 4.14
CA LEU A 348 8.82 -2.21 2.69
C LEU A 348 7.80 -3.17 2.04
N ASN A 349 6.63 -2.66 1.65
CA ASN A 349 5.55 -3.44 1.07
C ASN A 349 4.88 -2.72 -0.12
N LEU A 350 3.96 -3.42 -0.80
CA LEU A 350 3.26 -2.95 -2.01
C LEU A 350 2.50 -1.62 -1.84
N ARG A 351 2.11 -1.23 -0.63
CA ARG A 351 1.41 0.05 -0.37
C ARG A 351 2.35 1.22 -0.20
N ASN A 352 3.59 0.93 0.17
CA ASN A 352 4.61 1.91 0.56
C ASN A 352 5.61 2.20 -0.58
N ILE A 353 5.60 1.38 -1.62
CA ILE A 353 6.32 1.64 -2.87
C ILE A 353 5.39 2.35 -3.86
N LEU A 354 5.81 3.50 -4.35
CA LEU A 354 5.10 4.28 -5.37
C LEU A 354 5.82 4.19 -6.70
N VAL A 355 5.07 4.01 -7.79
CA VAL A 355 5.58 4.03 -9.17
C VAL A 355 4.94 5.14 -9.99
N ASP A 356 5.64 5.63 -11.00
CA ASP A 356 5.13 6.63 -11.94
C ASP A 356 4.29 5.98 -13.06
N GLY A 357 3.85 6.79 -14.04
CA GLY A 357 3.08 6.32 -15.19
C GLY A 357 3.85 5.38 -16.13
N HIS A 358 5.16 5.24 -15.94
CA HIS A 358 6.06 4.38 -16.71
C HIS A 358 6.52 3.15 -15.91
N GLY A 359 5.95 2.90 -14.73
CA GLY A 359 6.34 1.77 -13.89
C GLY A 359 7.69 1.95 -13.18
N ARG A 360 8.26 3.16 -13.20
CA ARG A 360 9.53 3.48 -12.51
C ARG A 360 9.26 3.86 -11.08
N LEU A 361 10.23 3.61 -10.19
CA LEU A 361 10.14 4.00 -8.79
C LEU A 361 9.98 5.52 -8.67
N ALA A 362 8.81 5.96 -8.22
CA ALA A 362 8.52 7.36 -7.92
C ALA A 362 8.87 7.72 -6.48
N GLY A 363 8.73 6.77 -5.54
CA GLY A 363 9.02 7.02 -4.13
C GLY A 363 8.80 5.85 -3.20
N ILE A 364 9.37 5.97 -2.01
CA ILE A 364 9.13 5.08 -0.87
C ILE A 364 8.57 5.94 0.28
N VAL A 365 7.43 5.54 0.83
CA VAL A 365 6.69 6.27 1.87
C VAL A 365 6.46 5.40 3.10
N ASP A 366 6.00 6.02 4.20
CA ASP A 366 5.64 5.35 5.45
C ASP A 366 6.84 4.83 6.27
N TRP A 367 7.68 5.77 6.73
CA TRP A 367 8.96 5.48 7.39
C TRP A 367 8.88 5.36 8.91
N GLU A 368 7.69 5.15 9.48
CA GLU A 368 7.51 5.13 10.95
C GLU A 368 8.12 3.90 11.64
N ASN A 369 8.36 2.82 10.90
CA ASN A 369 9.08 1.63 11.39
C ASN A 369 10.59 1.65 11.08
N ALA A 370 11.10 2.72 10.48
CA ALA A 370 12.50 2.77 10.04
C ALA A 370 13.46 2.85 11.23
N GLY A 371 14.65 2.27 11.07
CA GLY A 371 15.66 2.23 12.13
C GLY A 371 16.88 1.42 11.73
N TRP A 372 17.81 1.24 12.66
CA TRP A 372 18.90 0.28 12.52
C TRP A 372 18.44 -1.07 13.00
N PHE A 373 18.44 -2.04 12.10
CA PHE A 373 18.01 -3.42 12.35
C PHE A 373 18.97 -4.41 11.67
N PRO A 374 18.92 -5.71 12.02
CA PRO A 374 19.65 -6.73 11.30
C PRO A 374 19.39 -6.69 9.78
N GLU A 375 20.40 -7.01 8.98
CA GLU A 375 20.36 -6.85 7.53
C GLU A 375 19.33 -7.71 6.78
N TYR A 376 18.71 -8.68 7.45
CA TYR A 376 17.59 -9.47 6.92
C TYR A 376 16.22 -8.80 7.13
N TRP A 377 16.11 -7.77 7.98
CA TRP A 377 14.83 -7.30 8.52
C TRP A 377 13.84 -6.83 7.45
N ASP A 378 14.27 -5.99 6.51
CA ASP A 378 13.40 -5.55 5.40
C ASP A 378 12.97 -6.74 4.50
N TYR A 379 13.80 -7.77 4.35
CA TYR A 379 13.48 -8.94 3.54
C TYR A 379 12.37 -9.78 4.18
N THR A 380 12.50 -10.13 5.46
CA THR A 380 11.47 -10.93 6.16
C THR A 380 10.18 -10.13 6.35
N LYS A 381 10.27 -8.83 6.62
CA LYS A 381 9.11 -7.93 6.72
C LYS A 381 8.35 -7.80 5.40
N ALA A 382 9.06 -7.70 4.27
CA ALA A 382 8.43 -7.67 2.94
C ALA A 382 7.62 -8.94 2.65
N TYR A 383 8.09 -10.09 3.14
CA TYR A 383 7.35 -11.36 3.12
C TYR A 383 6.14 -11.35 4.05
N PHE A 384 6.30 -10.87 5.29
CA PHE A 384 5.24 -10.87 6.30
C PHE A 384 3.99 -10.12 5.85
N VAL A 385 4.17 -8.86 5.40
CA VAL A 385 3.05 -7.94 5.13
C VAL A 385 2.25 -8.34 3.89
N THR A 386 2.89 -8.98 2.93
CA THR A 386 2.32 -9.31 1.61
C THR A 386 2.53 -10.79 1.25
N LYS A 387 2.36 -11.67 2.25
CA LYS A 387 2.66 -13.12 2.19
C LYS A 387 1.92 -13.93 1.13
N LEU A 388 0.85 -13.39 0.55
CA LEU A 388 0.02 -14.09 -0.45
C LEU A 388 0.34 -13.72 -1.89
N ASP A 389 1.04 -12.61 -2.13
CA ASP A 389 1.31 -12.11 -3.48
C ASP A 389 2.60 -12.73 -4.05
N GLN A 390 2.45 -13.79 -4.84
CA GLN A 390 3.59 -14.53 -5.39
C GLN A 390 4.46 -13.70 -6.34
N ARG A 391 3.90 -12.69 -7.02
CA ARG A 391 4.68 -11.83 -7.92
C ARG A 391 5.56 -10.90 -7.10
N TRP A 392 5.01 -10.31 -6.05
CA TRP A 392 5.75 -9.53 -5.08
C TRP A 392 6.87 -10.34 -4.42
N LEU A 393 6.59 -11.55 -3.93
CA LEU A 393 7.60 -12.38 -3.26
C LEU A 393 8.80 -12.68 -4.17
N ARG A 394 8.57 -12.98 -5.44
CA ARG A 394 9.67 -13.13 -6.43
C ARG A 394 10.47 -11.86 -6.62
N MET A 395 9.79 -10.70 -6.70
CA MET A 395 10.49 -9.41 -6.79
C MET A 395 11.34 -9.14 -5.56
N VAL A 396 10.85 -9.47 -4.35
CA VAL A 396 11.61 -9.35 -3.10
C VAL A 396 12.86 -10.24 -3.16
N ASP A 397 12.73 -11.50 -3.55
CA ASP A 397 13.88 -12.39 -3.71
C ASP A 397 14.93 -11.80 -4.66
N ASP A 398 14.49 -11.33 -5.83
CA ASP A 398 15.39 -10.71 -6.79
C ASP A 398 16.06 -9.45 -6.24
N VAL A 399 15.32 -8.58 -5.55
CA VAL A 399 15.85 -7.35 -4.94
C VAL A 399 16.94 -7.71 -3.91
N PHE A 400 16.68 -8.68 -3.03
CA PHE A 400 17.55 -8.98 -1.89
C PHE A 400 18.68 -9.97 -2.18
N ARG A 401 18.62 -10.72 -3.29
CA ARG A 401 19.64 -11.72 -3.69
C ARG A 401 21.09 -11.24 -3.61
N GLN A 402 21.35 -9.96 -3.88
CA GLN A 402 22.72 -9.42 -3.84
C GLN A 402 23.25 -9.13 -2.43
N PHE A 403 22.37 -9.07 -1.42
CA PHE A 403 22.74 -8.65 -0.07
C PHE A 403 23.08 -9.82 0.85
N GLY A 404 22.62 -11.04 0.51
CA GLY A 404 22.86 -12.24 1.30
C GLY A 404 21.78 -13.29 1.08
N ASP A 405 22.01 -14.47 1.65
CA ASP A 405 20.98 -15.51 1.79
C ASP A 405 20.33 -15.40 3.17
N PHE A 406 19.07 -14.98 3.17
CA PHE A 406 18.24 -14.79 4.36
C PHE A 406 17.17 -15.89 4.51
N GLY A 407 17.36 -17.04 3.84
CA GLY A 407 16.39 -18.13 3.83
C GLY A 407 16.14 -18.73 5.22
N GLN A 408 17.18 -18.81 6.06
CA GLN A 408 17.06 -19.32 7.43
C GLN A 408 16.25 -18.37 8.31
N GLU A 409 16.53 -17.07 8.25
CA GLU A 409 15.83 -16.03 9.01
C GLU A 409 14.37 -15.94 8.59
N LEU A 410 14.09 -16.07 7.29
CA LEU A 410 12.72 -16.13 6.80
C LEU A 410 11.99 -17.38 7.29
N GLN A 411 12.67 -18.53 7.38
CA GLN A 411 12.08 -19.75 7.92
C GLN A 411 11.75 -19.60 9.41
N THR A 412 12.70 -19.11 10.22
CA THR A 412 12.48 -18.80 11.65
C THR A 412 11.31 -17.83 11.82
N GLU A 413 11.29 -16.75 11.04
CA GLU A 413 10.20 -15.77 11.07
C GLU A 413 8.84 -16.40 10.72
N ARG A 414 8.76 -17.24 9.69
CA ARG A 414 7.51 -17.93 9.30
C ARG A 414 6.97 -18.85 10.38
N GLU A 415 7.85 -19.56 11.08
CA GLU A 415 7.45 -20.41 12.20
C GLU A 415 6.82 -19.59 13.33
N LEU A 416 7.44 -18.46 13.67
CA LEU A 416 6.87 -17.51 14.63
C LEU A 416 5.55 -16.92 14.13
N TRP A 417 5.46 -16.51 12.86
CA TRP A 417 4.25 -15.91 12.31
C TRP A 417 3.07 -16.87 12.35
N ASN A 418 3.27 -18.15 12.02
CA ASN A 418 2.21 -19.15 12.00
C ASN A 418 1.65 -19.45 13.39
N TYR A 419 2.43 -19.20 14.44
CA TYR A 419 1.98 -19.37 15.82
C TYR A 419 1.36 -18.10 16.39
N CYS A 420 1.95 -16.93 16.13
CA CYS A 420 1.52 -15.66 16.69
C CYS A 420 0.33 -15.02 15.96
N PHE A 421 0.06 -15.37 14.69
CA PHE A 421 -0.97 -14.75 13.84
C PHE A 421 -1.79 -15.79 13.07
#